data_AF-A0A9X1SII8-F1
#
_entry.id   AF-A0A9X1SII8-F1
#
_cell.length_a   1.000
_cell.length_b   1.000
_cell.length_c   1.000
_cell.angle_alpha   90.00
_cell.angle_beta   90.00
_cell.angle_gamma   90.00
#
_symmetry.space_group_name_H-M   'P 1'
#
loop_
_entity.id
_entity.type
_entity.pdbx_description
1 polymer ?
#
loop_
_entity_poly.entity_id
_entity_poly.type
_entity_poly.pdbx_seq_one_letter_code
_entity_poly.pdbx_strand_id
1 'polypeptide(L)'
;MSNAPHSIRLNGPWQAYLAPGADPTRLHLPRDWSSIPLETCDTGLKLTRFFNAPTGLAADDEVVLVLDAIPISGRVTLNGQMLGVSPGSERFDITTQLAPRNELEIAGLLLEAGDQVGEVRLEIFAR
;
A
#
# COMPACT_ATOMS: atom_id res chain seq x y z
N MET A 1 -7.39 11.73 -26.89
CA MET A 1 -8.22 10.83 -26.05
C MET A 1 -7.39 10.48 -24.84
N SER A 2 -7.78 10.92 -23.65
CA SER A 2 -7.11 10.56 -22.40
C SER A 2 -7.43 9.10 -22.09
N ASN A 3 -6.49 8.19 -22.38
CA ASN A 3 -6.62 6.79 -21.96
C ASN A 3 -6.21 6.73 -20.49
N ALA A 4 -7.13 7.06 -19.59
CA ALA A 4 -6.87 6.99 -18.16
C ALA A 4 -6.58 5.53 -17.78
N PRO A 5 -5.58 5.27 -16.91
CA PRO A 5 -5.26 3.90 -16.51
C PRO A 5 -6.46 3.23 -15.82
N HIS A 6 -6.60 1.93 -16.01
CA HIS A 6 -7.57 1.16 -15.25
C HIS A 6 -7.12 1.05 -13.80
N SER A 7 -7.98 1.41 -12.85
CA SER A 7 -7.62 1.50 -11.44
C SER A 7 -8.31 0.41 -10.61
N ILE A 8 -7.52 -0.32 -9.83
CA ILE A 8 -7.98 -1.34 -8.89
C ILE A 8 -7.63 -0.90 -7.47
N ARG A 9 -8.65 -0.61 -6.66
CA ARG A 9 -8.48 -0.17 -5.28
C ARG A 9 -8.15 -1.32 -4.34
N LEU A 10 -7.11 -1.14 -3.53
CA LEU A 10 -6.76 -2.05 -2.45
C LEU A 10 -7.45 -1.59 -1.13
N ASN A 11 -8.80 -1.64 -1.12
CA ASN A 11 -9.64 -1.17 0.00
C ASN A 11 -10.01 -2.23 1.06
N GLY A 12 -10.08 -3.49 0.63
CA GLY A 12 -10.28 -4.67 1.50
C GLY A 12 -9.39 -4.73 2.76
N PRO A 13 -9.56 -5.74 3.61
CA PRO A 13 -8.96 -5.71 4.94
C PRO A 13 -7.43 -5.73 4.86
N TRP A 14 -6.83 -4.75 5.52
CA TRP A 14 -5.42 -4.69 5.85
C TRP A 14 -5.22 -5.20 7.28
N GLN A 15 -4.08 -5.84 7.53
CA GLN A 15 -3.59 -6.06 8.87
C GLN A 15 -2.68 -4.90 9.26
N ALA A 16 -2.89 -4.35 10.45
CA ALA A 16 -2.08 -3.28 11.01
C ALA A 16 -1.44 -3.77 12.32
N TYR A 17 -0.12 -3.59 12.42
CA TYR A 17 0.67 -3.87 13.59
C TYR A 17 1.12 -2.53 14.16
N LEU A 18 0.53 -2.14 15.29
CA LEU A 18 0.71 -0.81 15.90
C LEU A 18 1.99 -0.71 16.75
N ALA A 19 2.64 -1.84 17.02
CA ALA A 19 3.94 -1.91 17.64
C ALA A 19 4.66 -3.21 17.22
N PRO A 20 5.99 -3.27 17.31
CA PRO A 20 6.74 -4.50 17.11
C PRO A 20 6.23 -5.64 18.02
N GLY A 21 5.85 -6.77 17.41
CA GLY A 21 5.35 -7.94 18.14
C GLY A 21 3.91 -7.84 18.63
N ALA A 22 3.18 -6.75 18.35
CA ALA A 22 1.76 -6.64 18.64
C ALA A 22 0.91 -7.57 17.75
N ASP A 23 -0.25 -8.00 18.26
CA ASP A 23 -1.23 -8.70 17.45
C ASP A 23 -1.81 -7.79 16.36
N PRO A 24 -2.06 -8.30 15.14
CA PRO A 24 -2.58 -7.49 14.06
C PRO A 24 -4.03 -7.09 14.30
N THR A 25 -4.31 -5.80 14.15
CA THR A 25 -5.68 -5.28 14.05
C THR A 25 -6.10 -5.15 12.60
N ARG A 26 -7.35 -5.45 12.28
CA ARG A 26 -7.88 -5.29 10.93
C ARG A 26 -8.33 -3.85 10.69
N LEU A 27 -7.94 -3.25 9.56
CA LEU A 27 -8.47 -1.98 9.09
C LEU A 27 -8.87 -2.02 7.62
N HIS A 28 -9.66 -1.05 7.19
CA HIS A 28 -10.02 -0.84 5.79
C HIS A 28 -9.40 0.46 5.31
N LEU A 29 -9.02 0.48 4.03
CA LEU A 29 -8.63 1.70 3.33
C LEU A 29 -9.72 2.09 2.31
N PRO A 30 -9.86 3.38 1.96
CA PRO A 30 -9.16 4.49 2.61
C PRO A 30 -9.78 4.80 3.99
N ARG A 31 -9.00 5.42 4.88
CA ARG A 31 -9.46 5.76 6.23
C ARG A 31 -8.86 7.06 6.76
N ASP A 32 -9.54 7.61 7.76
CA ASP A 32 -8.99 8.60 8.68
C ASP A 32 -8.03 7.93 9.68
N TRP A 33 -6.86 8.55 9.86
CA TRP A 33 -5.78 8.06 10.71
C TRP A 33 -5.71 8.75 12.07
N SER A 34 -6.56 9.75 12.35
CA SER A 34 -6.64 10.47 13.62
C SER A 34 -6.87 9.57 14.84
N SER A 35 -7.48 8.40 14.65
CA SER A 35 -7.74 7.42 15.72
C SER A 35 -6.58 6.46 16.03
N ILE A 36 -5.45 6.53 15.30
CA ILE A 36 -4.28 5.70 15.60
C ILE A 36 -3.62 6.19 16.91
N PRO A 37 -3.25 5.29 17.83
CA PRO A 37 -2.56 5.67 19.07
C PRO A 37 -1.26 6.44 18.79
N LEU A 38 -1.04 7.56 19.49
CA LEU A 38 0.14 8.41 19.31
C LEU A 38 1.46 7.67 19.57
N GLU A 39 1.46 6.67 20.45
CA GLU A 39 2.61 5.79 20.71
C GLU A 39 3.13 5.05 19.46
N THR A 40 2.25 4.84 18.46
CA THR A 40 2.61 4.26 17.15
C THR A 40 3.61 5.15 16.40
N CYS A 41 3.64 6.47 16.66
CA CYS A 41 4.61 7.38 16.05
C CYS A 41 6.05 7.02 16.43
N ASP A 42 6.28 6.53 17.65
CA ASP A 42 7.60 6.19 18.16
C ASP A 42 8.00 4.74 17.83
N THR A 43 7.04 3.81 17.89
CA THR A 43 7.31 2.38 17.67
C THR A 43 7.22 1.94 16.22
N GLY A 44 6.61 2.77 15.36
CA GLY A 44 6.34 2.48 13.97
C GLY A 44 5.04 1.72 13.73
N LEU A 45 4.55 1.83 12.50
CA LEU A 45 3.36 1.16 11.98
C LEU A 45 3.77 0.22 10.85
N LYS A 46 3.23 -0.99 10.85
CA LYS A 46 3.29 -1.91 9.71
C LYS A 46 1.90 -2.24 9.22
N LEU A 47 1.67 -2.08 7.92
CA LEU A 47 0.46 -2.49 7.22
C LEU A 47 0.80 -3.64 6.27
N THR A 48 0.02 -4.72 6.32
CA THR A 48 0.14 -5.82 5.34
C THR A 48 -1.20 -6.14 4.70
N ARG A 49 -1.14 -6.58 3.45
CA ARG A 49 -2.31 -7.02 2.69
C ARG A 49 -1.95 -8.04 1.64
N PHE A 50 -2.80 -9.06 1.52
CA PHE A 50 -2.82 -9.94 0.35
C PHE A 50 -3.74 -9.42 -0.76
N PHE A 51 -3.32 -9.61 -2.02
CA PHE A 51 -4.15 -9.39 -3.21
C PHE A 51 -3.76 -10.36 -4.34
N ASN A 52 -4.68 -10.69 -5.23
CA ASN A 52 -4.38 -11.50 -6.40
C ASN A 52 -3.89 -10.62 -7.56
N ALA A 53 -3.08 -11.19 -8.46
CA ALA A 53 -2.74 -10.49 -9.70
C ALA A 53 -4.01 -10.08 -10.47
N PRO A 54 -4.05 -8.86 -11.06
CA PRO A 54 -5.09 -8.50 -12.00
C PRO A 54 -5.21 -9.54 -13.12
N THR A 55 -6.44 -9.88 -13.49
CA THR A 55 -6.69 -10.85 -14.57
C THR A 55 -6.69 -10.18 -15.93
N GLY A 56 -6.24 -10.89 -16.96
CA GLY A 56 -6.30 -10.41 -18.34
C GLY A 56 -5.17 -9.43 -18.73
N LEU A 57 -4.09 -9.36 -17.95
CA LEU A 57 -2.91 -8.58 -18.30
C LEU A 57 -2.26 -9.13 -19.58
N ALA A 58 -2.00 -8.26 -20.54
CA ALA A 58 -1.15 -8.52 -21.69
C ALA A 58 0.34 -8.50 -21.29
N ALA A 59 1.20 -9.04 -22.14
CA ALA A 59 2.64 -9.11 -21.85
C ALA A 59 3.32 -7.73 -21.80
N ASP A 60 2.70 -6.72 -22.40
CA ASP A 60 3.15 -5.32 -22.51
C ASP A 60 2.37 -4.35 -21.62
N ASP A 61 1.39 -4.85 -20.84
CA ASP A 61 0.71 -4.05 -19.84
C ASP A 61 1.68 -3.65 -18.72
N GLU A 62 1.58 -2.40 -18.27
CA GLU A 62 2.33 -1.90 -17.12
C GLU A 62 1.41 -1.82 -15.90
N VAL A 63 1.88 -2.35 -14.76
CA VAL A 63 1.15 -2.31 -13.48
C VAL A 63 1.92 -1.49 -12.47
N VAL A 64 1.33 -0.38 -12.05
CA VAL A 64 1.89 0.55 -11.07
C VAL A 64 1.15 0.44 -9.74
N LEU A 65 1.85 0.14 -8.67
CA LEU A 65 1.37 0.33 -7.31
C LEU A 65 1.42 1.81 -6.95
N VAL A 66 0.30 2.35 -6.48
CA VAL A 66 0.20 3.74 -6.06
C VAL A 66 -0.17 3.79 -4.57
N LEU A 67 0.72 4.40 -3.80
CA LEU A 67 0.46 4.87 -2.46
C LEU A 67 0.08 6.34 -2.56
N ASP A 68 -1.07 6.68 -2.04
CA ASP A 68 -1.57 8.05 -2.01
C ASP A 68 -1.91 8.37 -0.58
N ALA A 69 -1.23 9.35 0.01
CA ALA A 69 -1.65 9.92 1.27
C ALA A 69 -1.63 8.93 2.47
N ILE A 70 -0.77 7.91 2.42
CA ILE A 70 -0.57 6.95 3.52
C ILE A 70 0.32 7.62 4.58
N PRO A 71 -0.06 7.69 5.87
CA PRO A 71 0.71 8.41 6.88
C PRO A 71 1.88 7.55 7.40
N ILE A 72 2.59 6.85 6.52
CA ILE A 72 3.76 6.06 6.88
C ILE A 72 4.92 6.54 6.03
N SER A 73 5.97 7.01 6.67
CA SER A 73 7.27 7.20 6.02
C SER A 73 8.13 5.98 6.27
N GLY A 74 8.41 5.21 5.22
CA GLY A 74 9.11 3.96 5.40
C GLY A 74 9.19 3.08 4.16
N ARG A 75 9.54 1.81 4.41
CA ARG A 75 9.80 0.82 3.38
C ARG A 75 8.50 0.27 2.81
N VAL A 76 8.52 0.03 1.51
CA VAL A 76 7.45 -0.64 0.77
C VAL A 76 8.02 -1.90 0.17
N THR A 77 7.40 -3.03 0.47
CA THR A 77 7.82 -4.33 -0.08
C THR A 77 6.64 -5.07 -0.71
N LEU A 78 6.93 -5.80 -1.78
CA LEU A 78 5.99 -6.67 -2.48
C LEU A 78 6.60 -8.06 -2.54
N ASN A 79 5.87 -9.07 -2.05
CA ASN A 79 6.33 -10.46 -2.00
C ASN A 79 7.69 -10.61 -1.28
N GLY A 80 7.92 -9.79 -0.26
CA GLY A 80 9.18 -9.71 0.49
C GLY A 80 10.32 -9.00 -0.23
N GLN A 81 10.13 -8.52 -1.47
CA GLN A 81 11.12 -7.74 -2.21
C GLN A 81 10.91 -6.24 -1.99
N MET A 82 12.00 -5.52 -1.69
CA MET A 82 11.94 -4.07 -1.48
C MET A 82 11.69 -3.34 -2.80
N LEU A 83 10.61 -2.54 -2.86
CA LEU A 83 10.31 -1.64 -3.97
C LEU A 83 11.00 -0.28 -3.78
N GLY A 84 11.03 0.22 -2.54
CA GLY A 84 11.68 1.48 -2.19
C GLY A 84 11.24 2.02 -0.84
N VAL A 85 11.50 3.32 -0.62
CA VAL A 85 11.04 4.07 0.55
C VAL A 85 10.01 5.09 0.09
N SER A 86 8.85 5.14 0.74
CA SER A 86 7.80 6.12 0.47
C SER A 86 7.74 7.15 1.60
N PRO A 87 7.63 8.45 1.29
CA PRO A 87 7.31 9.50 2.26
C PRO A 87 5.79 9.65 2.49
N GLY A 88 5.01 8.60 2.20
CA GLY A 88 3.55 8.55 2.36
C GLY A 88 2.76 8.59 1.05
N SER A 89 3.33 9.19 0.01
CA SER A 89 2.85 9.07 -1.38
C SER A 89 4.00 8.65 -2.28
N GLU A 90 3.81 7.60 -3.07
CA GLU A 90 4.82 7.10 -4.02
C GLU A 90 4.18 6.17 -5.06
N ARG A 91 4.85 5.99 -6.20
CA ARG A 91 4.47 5.07 -7.27
C ARG A 91 5.60 4.09 -7.55
N PHE A 92 5.25 2.81 -7.70
CA PHE A 92 6.20 1.75 -8.04
C PHE A 92 5.71 0.94 -9.23
N ASP A 93 6.54 0.79 -10.26
CA ASP A 93 6.32 -0.25 -11.27
C ASP A 93 6.55 -1.62 -10.61
N ILE A 94 5.49 -2.42 -10.58
CA ILE A 94 5.49 -3.75 -9.98
C ILE A 94 5.29 -4.87 -11.01
N THR A 95 5.32 -4.54 -12.31
CA THR A 95 4.98 -5.44 -13.41
C THR A 95 5.78 -6.75 -13.34
N THR A 96 7.08 -6.65 -13.04
CA THR A 96 7.98 -7.82 -13.01
C THR A 96 7.96 -8.59 -11.67
N GLN A 97 7.33 -8.02 -10.64
CA GLN A 97 7.30 -8.53 -9.28
C GLN A 97 5.97 -9.21 -8.93
N LEU A 98 4.97 -9.11 -9.82
CA LEU A 98 3.65 -9.72 -9.64
C LEU A 98 3.74 -11.26 -9.67
N ALA A 99 3.13 -11.88 -8.67
CA ALA A 99 2.86 -13.30 -8.60
C ALA A 99 1.33 -13.54 -8.62
N PRO A 100 0.84 -14.78 -8.82
CA PRO A 100 -0.60 -15.06 -8.79
C PRO A 100 -1.29 -14.58 -7.51
N ARG A 101 -0.59 -14.66 -6.38
CA ARG A 101 -0.97 -14.11 -5.09
C ARG A 101 0.18 -13.26 -4.56
N ASN A 102 -0.15 -12.03 -4.18
CA ASN A 102 0.81 -11.03 -3.74
C ASN A 102 0.59 -10.63 -2.29
N GLU A 103 1.67 -10.30 -1.60
CA GLU A 103 1.67 -9.67 -0.29
C GLU A 103 2.35 -8.30 -0.39
N LEU A 104 1.60 -7.25 -0.08
CA LEU A 104 2.10 -5.89 0.04
C LEU A 104 2.32 -5.57 1.51
N GLU A 105 3.50 -5.05 1.85
CA GLU A 105 3.83 -4.51 3.16
C GLU A 105 4.30 -3.06 3.06
N ILE A 106 3.81 -2.23 3.96
CA ILE A 106 4.25 -0.84 4.16
C ILE A 106 4.64 -0.71 5.63
N ALA A 107 5.90 -0.42 5.92
CA ALA A 107 6.41 -0.39 7.29
C ALA A 107 7.33 0.81 7.53
N GLY A 108 7.06 1.58 8.58
CA GLY A 108 7.79 2.80 8.86
C GLY A 108 7.29 3.55 10.08
N LEU A 109 7.71 4.80 10.20
CA LEU A 109 7.20 5.69 11.24
C LEU A 109 5.91 6.36 10.77
N LEU A 110 4.96 6.53 11.68
CA LEU A 110 3.75 7.28 11.39
C LEU A 110 4.13 8.75 11.15
N LEU A 111 3.77 9.28 9.98
CA LEU A 111 3.75 10.71 9.72
C LEU A 111 2.58 11.30 10.51
N GLU A 112 2.71 12.51 11.07
CA GLU A 112 1.73 13.10 12.01
C GLU A 112 0.29 12.65 11.72
N ALA A 113 -0.34 11.99 12.70
CA ALA A 113 -1.67 11.41 12.53
C ALA A 113 -2.69 12.52 12.24
N GLY A 114 -2.96 12.74 10.96
CA GLY A 114 -3.91 13.75 10.47
C GLY A 114 -5.23 13.16 10.00
N ASP A 115 -6.09 14.04 9.51
CA ASP A 115 -7.39 13.72 8.87
C ASP A 115 -7.26 13.23 7.42
N GLN A 116 -6.02 13.03 6.97
CA GLN A 116 -5.71 12.64 5.60
C GLN A 116 -6.27 11.25 5.29
N VAL A 117 -6.99 11.14 4.18
CA VAL A 117 -7.64 9.89 3.76
C VAL A 117 -6.70 9.14 2.82
N GLY A 118 -5.91 8.21 3.37
CA GLY A 118 -4.90 7.47 2.62
C GLY A 118 -5.49 6.32 1.78
N GLU A 119 -5.08 6.20 0.52
CA GLU A 119 -5.52 5.17 -0.43
C GLU A 119 -4.32 4.37 -0.97
N VAL A 120 -4.55 3.08 -1.23
CA VAL A 120 -3.63 2.25 -2.00
C VAL A 120 -4.38 1.67 -3.19
N ARG A 121 -3.81 1.75 -4.38
CA ARG A 121 -4.41 1.22 -5.61
C ARG A 121 -3.35 0.69 -6.56
N LEU A 122 -3.80 -0.13 -7.50
CA LEU A 122 -3.04 -0.49 -8.70
C LEU A 122 -3.57 0.34 -9.86
N GLU A 123 -2.68 0.87 -10.67
CA GLU A 123 -3.00 1.50 -11.96
C GLU A 123 -2.41 0.64 -13.08
N ILE A 124 -3.26 0.26 -14.03
CA ILE A 124 -2.90 -0.61 -15.15
C ILE A 124 -2.96 0.23 -16.42
N PHE A 125 -1.84 0.27 -17.13
CA PHE A 125 -1.69 0.98 -18.38
C PHE A 125 -1.63 -0.04 -19.50
N ALA A 126 -2.75 -0.18 -20.21
CA ALA A 126 -2.82 -0.99 -21.42
C ALA A 126 -1.98 -0.33 -22.51
N ARG A 127 -1.11 -1.10 -23.16
CA ARG A 127 -0.27 -0.63 -24.27
C ARG A 127 -0.79 -1.12 -25.62
#